data_AF-A0A059ZSL7-F1
#
_entry.id   AF-A0A059ZSL7-F1
#
_cell.length_a   1.000
_cell.length_b   1.000
_cell.length_c   1.000
_cell.angle_alpha   90.00
_cell.angle_beta   90.00
_cell.angle_gamma   90.00
#
_symmetry.space_group_name_H-M   'P 1'
#
loop_
_entity.id
_entity.type
_entity.pdbx_description
1 polymer ?
#
loop_
_entity_poly.entity_id
_entity_poly.type
_entity_poly.pdbx_seq_one_letter_code
_entity_poly.pdbx_strand_id
1 'polypeptide(L)'
;MEEIFRMLHDQYKVHGVTAFRGIAGFGSKGVVRADDILRLNVHLPLVLEFFDKPETVDAVLPRLQEWVPANHILRWEAECGCP
;
A
#
# COMPACT_ATOMS: atom_id res chain seq x y z
N MET A 1 -2.91 4.34 9.01
CA MET A 1 -1.62 3.89 8.42
C MET A 1 -0.81 3.10 9.44
N GLU A 2 -0.53 3.67 10.61
CA GLU A 2 0.19 2.97 11.69
C GLU A 2 -0.44 1.63 12.06
N GLU A 3 -1.78 1.55 12.07
CA GLU A 3 -2.51 0.30 12.32
C GLU A 3 -2.26 -0.78 11.28
N ILE A 4 -2.14 -0.41 9.99
CA ILE A 4 -1.81 -1.34 8.90
C ILE A 4 -0.40 -1.88 9.10
N PHE A 5 0.58 -1.00 9.38
CA PHE A 5 1.96 -1.40 9.63
C PHE A 5 2.07 -2.34 10.82
N ARG A 6 1.42 -1.98 11.94
CA ARG A 6 1.42 -2.80 13.14
C ARG A 6 0.78 -4.15 12.89
N MET A 7 -0.35 -4.22 12.19
CA MET A 7 -1.00 -5.49 11.86
C MET A 7 -0.10 -6.36 10.98
N LEU A 8 0.47 -5.81 9.91
CA LEU A 8 1.37 -6.53 9.00
C LEU A 8 2.60 -7.09 9.75
N HIS A 9 3.19 -6.30 10.65
CA HIS A 9 4.38 -6.68 11.40
C HIS A 9 4.08 -7.61 12.60
N ASP A 10 3.08 -7.29 13.41
CA ASP A 10 2.85 -7.97 14.68
C ASP A 10 2.03 -9.24 14.52
N GLN A 11 1.03 -9.22 13.64
CA GLN A 11 0.09 -10.34 13.47
C GLN A 11 0.53 -11.27 12.34
N TYR A 12 0.86 -10.71 11.17
CA TYR A 12 1.14 -11.51 9.97
C TYR A 12 2.62 -11.73 9.70
N LYS A 13 3.50 -11.02 10.42
CA LYS A 13 4.96 -11.20 10.34
C LYS A 13 5.50 -11.08 8.92
N VAL A 14 4.93 -10.19 8.11
CA VAL A 14 5.39 -10.00 6.72
C VAL A 14 6.86 -9.57 6.70
N HIS A 15 7.61 -10.05 5.70
CA HIS A 15 9.06 -9.79 5.61
C HIS A 15 9.43 -8.30 5.52
N GLY A 16 8.55 -7.47 4.98
CA GLY A 16 8.74 -6.03 4.92
C GLY A 16 7.54 -5.32 4.29
N VAL A 17 7.43 -4.02 4.57
CA VAL A 17 6.44 -3.13 3.94
C VAL A 17 7.11 -1.81 3.61
N THR A 18 6.86 -1.30 2.42
CA THR A 18 7.39 -0.02 1.93
C THR A 18 6.23 0.92 1.60
N ALA A 19 6.34 2.18 2.00
CA ALA A 19 5.39 3.23 1.64
C ALA A 19 5.99 4.13 0.58
N PHE A 20 5.33 4.23 -0.57
CA PHE A 20 5.67 5.16 -1.64
C PHE A 20 4.74 6.36 -1.59
N ARG A 21 5.32 7.56 -1.74
CA ARG A 21 4.57 8.80 -1.92
C ARG A 21 4.67 9.22 -3.37
N GLY A 22 3.54 9.24 -4.06
CA GLY A 22 3.46 9.78 -5.42
C GLY A 22 3.66 11.28 -5.42
N ILE A 23 4.26 11.82 -6.47
CA ILE A 23 4.41 13.27 -6.69
C ILE A 23 3.15 13.91 -7.32
N ALA A 24 2.30 13.08 -7.93
CA ALA A 24 1.03 13.47 -8.50
C ALA A 24 0.07 12.28 -8.64
N GLY A 25 -1.22 12.54 -8.79
CA GLY A 25 -2.22 11.53 -9.11
C GLY A 25 -3.64 12.09 -9.26
N PHE A 26 -4.55 11.28 -9.80
CA PHE A 26 -5.97 11.62 -9.91
C PHE A 26 -6.84 10.47 -9.39
N GLY A 27 -7.98 10.81 -8.79
CA GLY A 27 -8.97 9.83 -8.34
C GLY A 27 -10.18 9.76 -9.27
N SER A 28 -11.26 9.11 -8.82
CA SER A 28 -12.53 8.97 -9.57
C SER A 28 -13.18 10.27 -10.05
N LYS A 29 -12.77 11.42 -9.51
CA LYS A 29 -13.24 12.76 -9.89
C LYS A 29 -12.36 13.47 -10.92
N GLY A 30 -11.29 12.82 -11.41
CA GLY A 30 -10.43 13.33 -12.50
C GLY A 30 -9.55 14.54 -12.18
N VAL A 31 -9.59 15.06 -10.95
CA VAL A 31 -8.74 16.19 -10.54
C VAL A 31 -7.32 15.69 -10.32
N VAL A 32 -6.39 16.14 -11.17
CA VAL A 32 -4.95 15.95 -10.98
C VAL A 32 -4.51 16.76 -9.78
N ARG A 33 -4.00 16.08 -8.76
CA ARG A 33 -3.24 16.68 -7.66
C ARG A 33 -1.77 16.53 -7.99
N ALA A 34 -1.06 17.63 -8.15
CA ALA A 34 0.38 17.70 -8.30
C ALA A 34 0.83 18.89 -7.46
N ASP A 35 1.77 18.66 -6.53
CA ASP A 35 2.20 19.71 -5.62
C ASP A 35 3.54 20.31 -6.05
N ASP A 36 3.64 21.63 -5.92
CA ASP A 36 4.89 22.38 -5.89
C ASP A 36 5.72 21.86 -4.71
N ILE A 37 6.94 21.38 -4.98
CA ILE A 37 7.86 20.69 -4.05
C ILE A 37 8.06 21.42 -2.70
N LEU A 38 7.75 22.72 -2.65
CA LEU A 38 7.93 23.61 -1.50
C LEU A 38 6.71 23.71 -0.55
N ARG A 39 5.55 23.13 -0.89
CA ARG A 39 4.37 23.11 -0.01
C ARG A 39 4.07 21.69 0.45
N LEU A 40 4.65 21.30 1.58
CA LEU A 40 4.39 20.05 2.32
C LEU A 40 2.97 20.04 2.92
N ASN A 41 1.91 20.19 2.12
CA ASN A 41 0.52 20.04 2.58
C ASN A 41 -0.24 19.04 1.71
N VAL A 42 -0.95 18.12 2.36
CA VAL A 42 -0.71 16.68 2.22
C VAL A 42 -1.95 15.95 1.68
N HIS A 43 -2.12 15.91 0.36
CA HIS A 43 -3.05 14.97 -0.31
C HIS A 43 -2.39 14.18 -1.44
N LEU A 44 -1.08 13.98 -1.34
CA LEU A 44 -0.33 13.15 -2.28
C LEU A 44 -0.74 11.68 -2.14
N PRO A 45 -0.89 10.96 -3.27
CA PRO A 45 -1.17 9.53 -3.25
C PRO A 45 -0.13 8.78 -2.44
N LEU A 46 -0.58 7.85 -1.60
CA LEU A 46 0.28 6.95 -0.86
C LEU A 46 -0.03 5.52 -1.28
N VAL A 47 1.01 4.78 -1.65
CA VAL A 47 0.93 3.36 -1.98
C VAL A 47 1.71 2.59 -0.92
N LEU A 48 1.08 1.58 -0.32
CA LEU A 48 1.75 0.61 0.53
C LEU A 48 2.01 -0.65 -0.28
N GLU A 49 3.25 -1.09 -0.31
CA GLU A 49 3.68 -2.32 -0.99
C GLU A 49 4.32 -3.26 0.03
N PHE A 50 3.86 -4.50 0.03
CA PHE A 50 4.51 -5.59 0.73
C PHE A 50 4.41 -6.84 -0.15
N PHE A 51 5.33 -7.77 0.07
CA PHE A 51 5.32 -9.07 -0.59
C PHE A 51 5.69 -10.14 0.43
N ASP A 52 5.12 -11.32 0.23
CA ASP A 52 5.40 -12.50 1.04
C ASP A 52 4.95 -13.74 0.26
N LYS A 53 5.05 -14.91 0.86
CA LYS A 53 4.51 -16.15 0.31
C LYS A 53 3.00 -16.04 0.08
N PRO A 54 2.43 -16.75 -0.92
CA PRO A 54 1.01 -16.70 -1.23
C PRO A 54 0.11 -16.90 -0.01
N GLU A 55 0.47 -17.82 0.88
CA GLU A 55 -0.34 -18.17 2.06
C GLU A 55 -0.44 -17.00 3.05
N THR A 56 0.66 -16.27 3.26
CA THR A 56 0.69 -15.07 4.10
C THR A 56 -0.17 -13.97 3.49
N VAL A 57 -0.04 -13.75 2.18
CA VAL A 57 -0.82 -12.71 1.47
C VAL A 57 -2.32 -13.02 1.52
N ASP A 58 -2.70 -14.29 1.32
CA ASP A 58 -4.09 -14.74 1.40
C ASP A 58 -4.70 -14.56 2.80
N ALA A 59 -3.89 -14.72 3.85
CA ALA A 59 -4.33 -14.49 5.23
C ALA A 59 -4.47 -12.99 5.59
N VAL A 60 -3.63 -12.14 5.01
CA VAL A 60 -3.63 -10.68 5.24
C VAL A 60 -4.78 -10.00 4.50
N LEU A 61 -5.09 -10.42 3.27
CA LEU A 61 -5.96 -9.71 2.35
C LEU A 61 -7.37 -9.41 2.89
N PRO A 62 -8.09 -10.36 3.55
CA PRO A 62 -9.41 -10.08 4.11
C PRO A 62 -9.37 -8.96 5.14
N ARG A 63 -8.33 -8.91 5.98
CA ARG A 63 -8.19 -7.90 7.01
C ARG A 63 -7.90 -6.52 6.44
N LEU A 64 -7.13 -6.45 5.35
CA LEU A 64 -6.91 -5.20 4.61
C LEU A 64 -8.19 -4.69 3.93
N GLN A 65 -9.02 -5.59 3.41
CA GLN A 65 -10.29 -5.24 2.76
C GLN A 65 -11.32 -4.62 3.72
N GLU A 66 -11.19 -4.84 5.04
CA GLU A 66 -11.99 -4.14 6.05
C GLU A 66 -11.61 -2.66 6.20
N TRP A 67 -10.38 -2.29 5.85
CA TRP A 67 -9.83 -0.94 6.05
C TRP A 67 -9.66 -0.15 4.77
N VAL A 68 -9.41 -0.84 3.66
CA VAL A 68 -9.11 -0.25 2.36
C VAL A 68 -10.35 -0.38 1.47
N PRO A 69 -10.84 0.74 0.89
CA PRO A 69 -12.00 0.70 0.00
C PRO A 69 -11.78 -0.24 -1.20
N ALA A 70 -12.88 -0.76 -1.74
CA ALA A 70 -12.84 -1.53 -2.99
C ALA A 70 -12.10 -0.78 -4.10
N ASN A 71 -11.45 -1.52 -5.00
CA ASN A 71 -10.66 -1.01 -6.13
C ASN A 71 -9.37 -0.25 -5.76
N HIS A 72 -8.88 -0.35 -4.51
CA HIS A 72 -7.62 0.28 -4.06
C HIS A 72 -6.52 -0.74 -3.71
N ILE A 73 -6.76 -2.03 -3.96
CA ILE A 73 -5.78 -3.10 -3.74
C ILE A 73 -5.48 -3.74 -5.08
N LEU A 74 -4.19 -3.83 -5.40
CA LEU A 74 -3.66 -4.60 -6.52
C LEU A 74 -2.83 -5.75 -5.96
N ARG A 75 -2.96 -6.92 -6.59
CA ARG A 75 -2.17 -8.12 -6.28
C ARG A 75 -1.65 -8.67 -7.58
N TRP A 76 -0.38 -9.05 -7.58
CA TRP A 76 0.27 -9.74 -8.68
C TRP A 76 1.22 -10.79 -8.11
N GLU A 77 1.52 -11.81 -8.90
CA GLU A 77 2.60 -12.75 -8.59
C GLU A 77 3.93 -12.11 -8.98
N ALA A 78 4.95 -12.32 -8.16
CA ALA A 78 6.30 -11.83 -8.41
C ALA A 78 7.31 -12.95 -8.11
N GLU A 79 8.28 -13.11 -9.00
CA GLU A 79 9.43 -13.97 -8.76
C GLU A 79 10.49 -13.17 -8.02
N CYS A 80 10.69 -13.48 -6.73
CA CYS A 80 11.85 -13.00 -6.01
C CYS A 80 13.01 -13.95 -6.28
N GLY A 81 13.99 -13.48 -7.06
CA GLY A 81 15.28 -14.13 -7.22
C GLY A 81 16.16 -14.02 -5.96
N CYS A 82 15.61 -14.37 -4.79
CA CYS A 82 16.44 -14.60 -3.62
C CYS A 82 17.30 -15.85 -3.89
N PRO A 83 18.61 -15.81 -3.55
CA PRO A 83 19.46 -16.99 -3.59
C PRO A 83 18.97 -18.10 -2.64
#